data_AF-T0ZIH3-F1
#
_entry.id   AF-T0ZIH3-F1
#
_cell.length_a   1.000
_cell.length_b   1.000
_cell.length_c   1.000
_cell.angle_alpha   90.00
_cell.angle_beta   90.00
_cell.angle_gamma   90.00
#
_symmetry.space_group_name_H-M   'P 1'
#
loop_
_entity.id
_entity.type
_entity.pdbx_description
1 polymer ?
#
loop_
_entity_poly.entity_id
_entity_poly.type
_entity_poly.pdbx_seq_one_letter_code
_entity_poly.pdbx_strand_id
1 'polypeptide(L)'
;RASARSQSNRIARLAIKSGMKTLVFAQSRTMVEVLTKYLKDVFDSDPRKPARIRAYRGGYLPKERRAAEREMRAGTIDGIVSTSALELGVDIGSLDVVVLNGYPGSVAATWQRFGRAGRRQQSALGVLVASSDPLDQYLVRHPEFFQGATPEHARIQPDQPLILLDHIRCAAFELPFIGDAMFGTEVATPWLDVLDEEGVLHREGDRWEWIADSYPAIAVSLRSVADGNFVVVDRTDGRQTIIAEVDYTAAPVT
;
A
#
# COMPACT_ATOMS: atom_id res chain seq x y z
N ARG A 1 -27.38 14.83 -12.87
CA ARG A 1 -25.92 14.54 -12.95
C ARG A 1 -25.61 13.41 -11.98
N ALA A 2 -25.00 12.31 -12.43
CA ALA A 2 -24.61 11.22 -11.56
C ALA A 2 -23.15 11.39 -11.12
N SER A 3 -22.82 11.11 -9.86
CA SER A 3 -21.44 11.18 -9.35
C SER A 3 -20.75 9.82 -9.51
N ALA A 4 -19.41 9.82 -9.58
CA ALA A 4 -18.63 8.58 -9.66
C ALA A 4 -18.95 7.64 -8.49
N ARG A 5 -19.09 8.22 -7.28
CA ARG A 5 -19.54 7.53 -6.08
C ARG A 5 -20.89 6.82 -6.29
N SER A 6 -21.90 7.53 -6.80
CA SER A 6 -23.23 6.93 -6.97
C SER A 6 -23.26 5.84 -8.03
N GLN A 7 -22.49 6.00 -9.12
CA GLN A 7 -22.38 4.97 -10.15
C GLN A 7 -21.58 3.76 -9.69
N SER A 8 -20.48 3.96 -8.97
CA SER A 8 -19.69 2.86 -8.38
C SER A 8 -20.52 2.03 -7.41
N ASN A 9 -21.27 2.69 -6.52
CA ASN A 9 -22.19 2.03 -5.61
C ASN A 9 -23.30 1.27 -6.36
N ARG A 10 -23.87 1.87 -7.42
CA ARG A 10 -24.90 1.22 -8.25
C ARG A 10 -24.38 -0.04 -8.91
N ILE A 11 -23.19 0.01 -9.51
CA ILE A 11 -22.55 -1.12 -10.20
C ILE A 11 -22.24 -2.23 -9.20
N ALA A 12 -21.59 -1.89 -8.09
CA ALA A 12 -21.27 -2.86 -7.03
C ALA A 12 -22.55 -3.53 -6.47
N ARG A 13 -23.61 -2.74 -6.25
CA ARG A 13 -24.90 -3.26 -5.78
C ARG A 13 -25.52 -4.23 -6.78
N LEU A 14 -25.45 -3.95 -8.08
CA LEU A 14 -25.96 -4.86 -9.11
C LEU A 14 -25.15 -6.16 -9.13
N ALA A 15 -23.82 -6.07 -9.10
CA ALA A 15 -22.94 -7.23 -9.09
C ALA A 15 -23.22 -8.16 -7.88
N ILE A 16 -23.26 -7.59 -6.68
CA ILE A 16 -23.51 -8.34 -5.44
C ILE A 16 -24.92 -8.95 -5.42
N LYS A 17 -25.94 -8.26 -5.95
CA LYS A 17 -27.30 -8.82 -6.09
C LYS A 17 -27.34 -10.01 -7.04
N SER A 18 -26.46 -10.03 -8.05
CA SER A 18 -26.30 -11.15 -8.98
C SER A 18 -25.40 -12.27 -8.44
N GLY A 19 -24.97 -12.20 -7.16
CA GLY A 19 -24.13 -13.22 -6.53
C GLY A 19 -22.64 -13.13 -6.89
N MET A 20 -22.21 -12.04 -7.53
CA MET A 20 -20.80 -11.85 -7.89
C MET A 20 -19.99 -11.24 -6.75
N LYS A 21 -18.86 -11.87 -6.42
CA LYS A 21 -17.89 -11.38 -5.43
C LYS A 21 -17.22 -10.11 -5.96
N THR A 22 -17.43 -9.02 -5.24
CA THR A 22 -17.13 -7.67 -5.73
C THR A 22 -16.10 -6.97 -4.84
N LEU A 23 -15.09 -6.35 -5.44
CA LEU A 23 -14.17 -5.44 -4.77
C LEU A 23 -14.33 -4.03 -5.34
N VAL A 24 -14.46 -3.04 -4.47
CA VAL A 24 -14.53 -1.64 -4.84
C VAL A 24 -13.31 -0.92 -4.30
N PHE A 25 -12.46 -0.39 -5.19
CA PHE A 25 -11.37 0.49 -4.81
C PHE A 25 -11.83 1.94 -4.76
N ALA A 26 -11.47 2.66 -3.71
CA ALA A 26 -11.68 4.09 -3.56
C ALA A 26 -10.36 4.80 -3.23
N GLN A 27 -10.22 6.05 -3.68
CA GLN A 27 -8.99 6.82 -3.53
C GLN A 27 -8.72 7.31 -2.09
N SER A 28 -9.74 7.39 -1.23
CA SER A 28 -9.61 7.94 0.13
C SER A 28 -10.29 7.06 1.19
N ARG A 29 -9.79 7.13 2.43
CA ARG A 29 -10.36 6.45 3.60
C ARG A 29 -11.83 6.86 3.81
N THR A 30 -12.13 8.15 3.70
CA THR A 30 -13.49 8.68 3.80
C THR A 30 -14.41 8.08 2.74
N MET A 31 -13.96 7.97 1.49
CA MET A 31 -14.78 7.38 0.42
C MET A 31 -15.01 5.88 0.64
N VAL A 32 -14.04 5.15 1.21
CA VAL A 32 -14.23 3.75 1.61
C VAL A 32 -15.36 3.63 2.63
N GLU A 33 -15.35 4.45 3.70
CA GLU A 33 -16.40 4.42 4.73
C GLU A 33 -17.77 4.77 4.14
N VAL A 34 -17.83 5.80 3.29
CA VAL A 34 -19.07 6.25 2.64
C VAL A 34 -19.65 5.16 1.73
N LEU A 35 -18.85 4.58 0.84
CA LEU A 35 -19.30 3.50 -0.06
C LEU A 35 -19.70 2.25 0.74
N THR A 36 -18.94 1.90 1.77
CA THR A 36 -19.25 0.77 2.66
C THR A 36 -20.60 0.95 3.33
N LYS A 37 -20.87 2.15 3.88
CA LYS A 37 -22.15 2.47 4.49
C LYS A 37 -23.32 2.23 3.53
N TYR A 38 -23.25 2.78 2.31
CA TYR A 38 -24.33 2.60 1.34
C TYR A 38 -24.56 1.14 0.93
N LEU A 39 -23.51 0.32 0.86
CA LEU A 39 -23.65 -1.10 0.58
C LEU A 39 -24.24 -1.84 1.78
N LYS A 40 -23.79 -1.54 3.01
CA LYS A 40 -24.34 -2.12 4.25
C LYS A 40 -25.81 -1.78 4.45
N ASP A 41 -26.22 -0.55 4.17
CA ASP A 41 -27.64 -0.13 4.25
C ASP A 41 -28.55 -1.01 3.36
N VAL A 42 -28.01 -1.62 2.31
CA VAL A 42 -28.76 -2.49 1.38
C VAL A 42 -28.64 -3.97 1.74
N PHE A 43 -27.45 -4.43 2.15
CA PHE A 43 -27.16 -5.86 2.29
C PHE A 43 -27.13 -6.35 3.74
N ASP A 44 -26.86 -5.44 4.69
CA ASP A 44 -26.55 -5.74 6.09
C ASP A 44 -27.50 -4.98 7.05
N SER A 45 -28.70 -4.61 6.58
CA SER A 45 -29.70 -3.87 7.38
C SER A 45 -30.36 -4.72 8.48
N ASP A 46 -30.36 -6.05 8.32
CA ASP A 46 -30.90 -6.99 9.30
C ASP A 46 -29.78 -7.52 10.20
N PRO A 47 -29.68 -7.11 11.48
CA PRO A 47 -28.59 -7.49 12.37
C PRO A 47 -28.58 -8.98 12.74
N ARG A 48 -29.64 -9.72 12.41
CA ARG A 48 -29.71 -11.18 12.66
C ARG A 48 -28.98 -11.99 11.60
N LYS A 49 -28.64 -11.37 10.46
CA LYS A 49 -27.95 -12.03 9.35
C LYS A 49 -26.45 -11.73 9.41
N PRO A 50 -25.60 -12.69 8.97
CA PRO A 50 -24.18 -12.41 8.81
C PRO A 50 -23.97 -11.23 7.86
N ALA A 51 -23.06 -10.33 8.23
CA ALA A 51 -22.68 -9.21 7.38
C ALA A 51 -22.03 -9.71 6.10
N ARG A 52 -22.45 -9.15 4.97
CA ARG A 52 -22.01 -9.49 3.62
C ARG A 52 -21.00 -8.48 3.09
N ILE A 53 -20.88 -7.30 3.71
CA ILE A 53 -20.03 -6.21 3.25
C ILE A 53 -18.97 -5.83 4.31
N ARG A 54 -17.71 -5.71 3.87
CA ARG A 54 -16.60 -5.24 4.69
C ARG A 54 -15.91 -4.03 4.08
N ALA A 55 -15.37 -3.17 4.94
CA ALA A 55 -14.36 -2.19 4.55
C ALA A 55 -12.96 -2.78 4.77
N TYR A 56 -11.95 -2.28 4.06
CA TYR A 56 -10.56 -2.66 4.26
C TYR A 56 -9.64 -1.45 4.03
N ARG A 57 -8.89 -1.05 5.05
CA ARG A 57 -7.90 0.04 4.97
C ARG A 57 -6.66 -0.30 5.78
N GLY A 58 -5.52 0.28 5.40
CA GLY A 58 -4.22 0.00 6.03
C GLY A 58 -4.19 0.25 7.54
N GLY A 59 -4.90 1.28 8.02
CA GLY A 59 -4.97 1.64 9.45
C GLY A 59 -5.87 0.76 10.33
N TYR A 60 -6.49 -0.28 9.78
CA TYR A 60 -7.17 -1.28 10.61
C TYR A 60 -6.18 -2.21 11.30
N LEU A 61 -6.60 -2.73 12.46
CA LEU A 61 -5.77 -3.63 13.24
C LEU A 61 -5.43 -4.88 12.42
N PRO A 62 -4.22 -5.45 12.58
CA PRO A 62 -3.83 -6.66 11.86
C PRO A 62 -4.86 -7.79 11.97
N LYS A 63 -5.46 -7.98 13.16
CA LYS A 63 -6.49 -9.01 13.38
C LYS A 63 -7.75 -8.78 12.54
N GLU A 64 -8.19 -7.54 12.40
CA GLU A 64 -9.36 -7.17 11.60
C GLU A 64 -9.11 -7.36 10.11
N ARG A 65 -7.94 -6.93 9.63
CA ARG A 65 -7.52 -7.13 8.24
C ARG A 65 -7.50 -8.62 7.90
N ARG A 66 -6.87 -9.47 8.74
CA ARG A 66 -6.86 -10.92 8.55
C ARG A 66 -8.25 -11.55 8.60
N ALA A 67 -9.16 -11.02 9.41
CA ALA A 67 -10.55 -11.50 9.44
C ALA A 67 -11.26 -11.23 8.10
N ALA A 68 -11.20 -9.99 7.61
CA ALA A 68 -11.81 -9.62 6.33
C ALA A 68 -11.23 -10.40 5.14
N GLU A 69 -9.91 -10.63 5.13
CA GLU A 69 -9.23 -11.44 4.10
C GLU A 69 -9.72 -12.89 4.09
N ARG A 70 -9.80 -13.51 5.27
CA ARG A 70 -10.29 -14.89 5.41
C ARG A 70 -11.75 -15.02 5.02
N GLU A 71 -12.59 -14.08 5.45
CA GLU A 71 -14.02 -14.06 5.13
C GLU A 71 -14.23 -13.92 3.62
N MET A 72 -13.46 -13.07 2.94
CA MET A 72 -13.55 -12.92 1.48
C MET A 72 -13.14 -14.21 0.78
N ARG A 73 -12.00 -14.78 1.19
CA ARG A 73 -11.47 -16.02 0.62
C ARG A 73 -12.41 -17.20 0.82
N ALA A 74 -13.04 -17.30 2.00
CA ALA A 74 -14.04 -18.31 2.32
C ALA A 74 -15.38 -18.07 1.61
N GLY A 75 -15.58 -16.90 1.00
CA GLY A 75 -16.82 -16.53 0.33
C GLY A 75 -17.97 -16.23 1.29
N THR A 76 -17.69 -15.95 2.57
CA THR A 76 -18.73 -15.62 3.56
C THR A 76 -19.21 -14.17 3.44
N ILE A 77 -18.39 -13.30 2.84
CA ILE A 77 -18.76 -11.94 2.46
C ILE A 77 -18.82 -11.84 0.93
N ASP A 78 -19.63 -10.92 0.42
CA ASP A 78 -19.85 -10.73 -1.02
C ASP A 78 -19.16 -9.48 -1.57
N GLY A 79 -18.87 -8.52 -0.70
CA GLY A 79 -18.31 -7.23 -1.08
C GLY A 79 -17.22 -6.75 -0.13
N ILE A 80 -16.11 -6.28 -0.68
CA ILE A 80 -15.12 -5.46 0.04
C ILE A 80 -15.02 -4.08 -0.61
N VAL A 81 -14.93 -3.04 0.21
CA VAL A 81 -14.52 -1.70 -0.23
C VAL A 81 -13.15 -1.39 0.36
N SER A 82 -12.17 -0.97 -0.45
CA SER A 82 -10.80 -0.76 0.00
C SER A 82 -10.11 0.45 -0.61
N THR A 83 -9.08 0.95 0.07
CA THR A 83 -8.07 1.84 -0.54
C THR A 83 -7.08 1.01 -1.37
N SER A 84 -5.89 1.55 -1.70
CA SER A 84 -4.78 0.77 -2.28
C SER A 84 -4.25 -0.37 -1.38
N ALA A 85 -4.77 -0.53 -0.16
CA ALA A 85 -4.28 -1.53 0.79
C ALA A 85 -4.50 -2.99 0.33
N LEU A 86 -5.43 -3.24 -0.60
CA LEU A 86 -5.61 -4.55 -1.25
C LEU A 86 -5.01 -4.64 -2.65
N GLU A 87 -4.21 -3.66 -3.06
CA GLU A 87 -3.60 -3.62 -4.39
C GLU A 87 -2.55 -4.74 -4.55
N LEU A 88 -1.65 -4.94 -3.59
CA LEU A 88 -0.56 -5.92 -3.67
C LEU A 88 -0.46 -6.81 -2.41
N GLY A 89 -0.05 -8.07 -2.59
CA GLY A 89 0.50 -8.91 -1.51
C GLY A 89 -0.50 -9.67 -0.62
N VAL A 90 -1.81 -9.49 -0.79
CA VAL A 90 -2.82 -10.18 0.02
C VAL A 90 -3.61 -11.21 -0.80
N ASP A 91 -3.79 -12.41 -0.26
CA ASP A 91 -4.60 -13.49 -0.85
C ASP A 91 -6.03 -13.45 -0.29
N ILE A 92 -6.88 -12.66 -0.95
CA ILE A 92 -8.33 -12.59 -0.68
C ILE A 92 -9.14 -13.57 -1.54
N GLY A 93 -8.47 -14.51 -2.20
CA GLY A 93 -9.04 -15.30 -3.29
C GLY A 93 -9.25 -14.48 -4.55
N SER A 94 -10.08 -15.01 -5.44
CA SER A 94 -10.39 -14.43 -6.75
C SER A 94 -11.79 -13.86 -6.77
N LEU A 95 -11.89 -12.68 -7.37
CA LEU A 95 -13.09 -11.87 -7.45
C LEU A 95 -13.73 -11.97 -8.84
N ASP A 96 -15.02 -11.72 -8.90
CA ASP A 96 -15.77 -11.70 -10.16
C ASP A 96 -15.78 -10.28 -10.75
N VAL A 97 -15.91 -9.27 -9.89
CA VAL A 97 -16.02 -7.87 -10.29
C VAL A 97 -15.07 -6.98 -9.48
N VAL A 98 -14.31 -6.13 -10.16
CA VAL A 98 -13.55 -5.03 -9.55
C VAL A 98 -14.08 -3.70 -10.07
N VAL A 99 -14.43 -2.80 -9.17
CA VAL A 99 -14.88 -1.44 -9.48
C VAL A 99 -13.85 -0.45 -8.96
N LEU A 100 -13.32 0.41 -9.82
CA LEU A 100 -12.44 1.52 -9.45
C LEU A 100 -13.28 2.80 -9.39
N ASN A 101 -13.39 3.39 -8.20
CA ASN A 101 -13.99 4.71 -8.01
C ASN A 101 -12.94 5.79 -8.31
N GLY A 102 -12.84 6.18 -9.58
CA GLY A 102 -11.79 7.08 -10.10
C GLY A 102 -10.51 6.35 -10.52
N TYR A 103 -9.68 7.02 -11.31
CA TYR A 103 -8.41 6.47 -11.77
C TYR A 103 -7.43 6.28 -10.61
N PRO A 104 -6.77 5.12 -10.49
CA PRO A 104 -5.74 4.87 -9.46
C PRO A 104 -4.55 5.83 -9.43
N GLY A 105 -4.32 6.57 -10.52
CA GLY A 105 -3.19 7.50 -10.67
C GLY A 105 -2.08 6.97 -11.58
N SER A 106 -1.98 5.64 -11.76
CA SER A 106 -1.00 5.00 -12.65
C SER A 106 -1.59 3.82 -13.42
N VAL A 107 -0.96 3.51 -14.56
CA VAL A 107 -1.33 2.40 -15.42
C VAL A 107 -1.06 1.08 -14.71
N ALA A 108 0.10 0.98 -14.05
CA ALA A 108 0.46 -0.17 -13.24
C ALA A 108 -0.57 -0.45 -12.13
N ALA A 109 -0.95 0.55 -11.35
CA ALA A 109 -1.91 0.38 -10.25
C ALA A 109 -3.28 -0.07 -10.75
N THR A 110 -3.73 0.48 -11.88
CA THR A 110 -4.99 0.10 -12.52
C THR A 110 -4.99 -1.36 -12.94
N TRP A 111 -3.94 -1.83 -13.61
CA TRP A 111 -3.82 -3.23 -14.01
C TRP A 111 -3.67 -4.17 -12.82
N GLN A 112 -2.92 -3.79 -11.78
CA GLN A 112 -2.81 -4.58 -10.55
C GLN A 112 -4.18 -4.75 -9.86
N ARG A 113 -4.96 -3.67 -9.78
CA ARG A 113 -6.30 -3.71 -9.18
C ARG A 113 -7.27 -4.52 -10.02
N PHE A 114 -7.28 -4.37 -11.35
CA PHE A 114 -8.12 -5.21 -12.21
C PHE A 114 -7.70 -6.67 -12.21
N GLY A 115 -6.40 -6.96 -12.07
CA GLY A 115 -5.88 -8.31 -11.88
C GLY A 115 -6.35 -9.00 -10.60
N ARG A 116 -7.03 -8.29 -9.69
CA ARG A 116 -7.73 -8.91 -8.54
C ARG A 116 -9.03 -9.62 -8.96
N ALA A 117 -9.60 -9.25 -10.10
CA ALA A 117 -10.70 -9.97 -10.71
C ALA A 117 -10.16 -11.08 -11.63
N GLY A 118 -10.85 -12.22 -11.68
CA GLY A 118 -10.50 -13.34 -12.54
C GLY A 118 -10.15 -14.60 -11.79
N ARG A 119 -10.88 -15.67 -12.11
CA ARG A 119 -10.49 -17.07 -11.85
C ARG A 119 -9.96 -17.64 -13.16
N ARG A 120 -9.00 -18.57 -13.08
CA ARG A 120 -8.29 -19.16 -14.24
C ARG A 120 -9.14 -19.39 -15.50
N GLN A 121 -10.41 -19.78 -15.36
CA GLN A 121 -11.31 -20.12 -16.47
C GLN A 121 -12.67 -19.40 -16.43
N GLN A 122 -12.84 -18.35 -15.61
CA GLN A 122 -14.10 -17.61 -15.53
C GLN A 122 -13.92 -16.17 -15.99
N SER A 123 -14.93 -15.67 -16.70
CA SER A 123 -15.02 -14.27 -17.06
C SER A 123 -15.02 -13.40 -15.81
N ALA A 124 -14.33 -12.27 -15.89
CA ALA A 124 -14.29 -11.27 -14.84
C ALA A 124 -14.54 -9.87 -15.43
N LEU A 125 -15.00 -8.96 -14.59
CA LEU A 125 -15.34 -7.60 -14.99
C LEU A 125 -14.55 -6.57 -14.19
N GLY A 126 -13.70 -5.81 -14.88
CA GLY A 126 -13.11 -4.58 -14.36
C GLY A 126 -13.90 -3.36 -14.84
N VAL A 127 -14.33 -2.50 -13.91
CA VAL A 127 -15.02 -1.25 -14.25
C VAL A 127 -14.30 -0.05 -13.64
N LEU A 128 -13.82 0.86 -14.49
CA LEU A 128 -13.35 2.18 -14.07
C LEU A 128 -14.51 3.17 -14.14
N VAL A 129 -14.89 3.75 -13.00
CA VAL A 129 -15.91 4.79 -12.93
C VAL A 129 -15.22 6.14 -12.76
N ALA A 130 -15.03 6.85 -13.87
CA ALA A 130 -14.41 8.16 -13.90
C ALA A 130 -15.17 9.20 -13.07
N SER A 131 -14.41 10.01 -12.34
CA SER A 131 -14.84 11.21 -11.65
C SER A 131 -14.69 12.45 -12.53
N SER A 132 -14.99 13.62 -11.97
CA SER A 132 -14.77 14.91 -12.63
C SER A 132 -13.31 15.36 -12.63
N ASP A 133 -12.40 14.57 -12.07
CA ASP A 133 -10.96 14.86 -12.10
C ASP A 133 -10.47 14.99 -13.56
N PRO A 134 -9.62 15.98 -13.88
CA PRO A 134 -9.11 16.16 -15.24
C PRO A 134 -8.44 14.92 -15.83
N LEU A 135 -7.71 14.15 -15.02
CA LEU A 135 -7.03 12.93 -15.47
C LEU A 135 -8.03 11.82 -15.81
N ASP A 136 -9.04 11.64 -14.95
CA ASP A 136 -10.16 10.72 -15.23
C ASP A 136 -10.89 11.08 -16.52
N GLN A 137 -11.18 12.37 -16.72
CA GLN A 137 -11.87 12.88 -17.91
C GLN A 137 -11.03 12.72 -19.17
N TYR A 138 -9.71 12.94 -19.07
CA TYR A 138 -8.78 12.70 -20.17
C TYR A 138 -8.77 11.23 -20.57
N LEU A 139 -8.62 10.32 -19.60
CA LEU A 139 -8.57 8.88 -19.85
C LEU A 139 -9.82 8.34 -20.54
N VAL A 140 -11.01 8.81 -20.15
CA VAL A 140 -12.27 8.37 -20.79
C VAL A 140 -12.43 8.95 -22.19
N ARG A 141 -11.89 10.13 -22.46
CA ARG A 141 -11.89 10.74 -23.81
C ARG A 141 -10.83 10.15 -24.73
N HIS A 142 -9.76 9.61 -24.15
CA HIS A 142 -8.61 9.05 -24.86
C HIS A 142 -8.29 7.63 -24.38
N PRO A 143 -9.22 6.66 -24.53
CA PRO A 143 -9.01 5.29 -24.08
C PRO A 143 -7.80 4.61 -24.74
N GLU A 144 -7.39 5.05 -25.93
CA GLU A 144 -6.19 4.61 -26.64
C GLU A 144 -4.91 4.82 -25.82
N PHE A 145 -4.87 5.86 -24.98
CA PHE A 145 -3.76 6.08 -24.05
C PHE A 145 -3.55 4.86 -23.14
N PHE A 146 -4.65 4.29 -22.64
CA PHE A 146 -4.59 3.16 -21.73
C PHE A 146 -4.33 1.82 -22.43
N GLN A 147 -4.80 1.67 -23.68
CA GLN A 147 -4.60 0.46 -24.48
C GLN A 147 -3.16 0.30 -24.97
N GLY A 148 -2.48 1.41 -25.25
CA GLY A 148 -1.09 1.42 -25.73
C GLY A 148 -0.03 1.66 -24.65
N ALA A 149 -0.42 2.02 -23.43
CA ALA A 149 0.53 2.35 -22.37
C ALA A 149 1.21 1.11 -21.78
N THR A 150 2.54 1.16 -21.70
CA THR A 150 3.31 0.25 -20.85
C THR A 150 3.23 0.70 -19.39
N PRO A 151 3.14 -0.23 -18.41
CA PRO A 151 3.28 0.12 -17.01
C PRO A 151 4.55 0.94 -16.73
N GLU A 152 4.48 1.81 -15.73
CA GLU A 152 5.58 2.69 -15.36
C GLU A 152 6.82 1.91 -14.93
N HIS A 153 8.01 2.45 -15.21
CA HIS A 153 9.28 1.81 -14.83
C HIS A 153 9.66 2.13 -13.40
N ALA A 154 10.04 1.09 -12.63
CA ALA A 154 10.75 1.29 -11.37
C ALA A 154 12.18 1.76 -11.66
N ARG A 155 12.56 2.91 -11.09
CA ARG A 155 13.91 3.46 -11.18
C ARG A 155 14.51 3.50 -9.77
N ILE A 156 15.75 3.03 -9.64
CA ILE A 156 16.52 3.07 -8.40
C ILE A 156 17.85 3.78 -8.68
N GLN A 157 18.40 4.41 -7.65
CA GLN A 157 19.72 5.04 -7.69
C GLN A 157 20.49 4.57 -6.45
N PRO A 158 21.04 3.33 -6.47
CA PRO A 158 21.71 2.74 -5.31
C PRO A 158 23.03 3.46 -4.95
N ASP A 159 23.59 4.21 -5.91
CA ASP A 159 24.78 5.04 -5.82
C ASP A 159 24.52 6.45 -5.27
N GLN A 160 23.29 6.73 -4.82
CA GLN A 160 22.98 8.04 -4.24
C GLN A 160 23.83 8.28 -2.97
N PRO A 161 24.67 9.34 -2.90
CA PRO A 161 25.73 9.46 -1.90
C PRO A 161 25.32 9.26 -0.44
N LEU A 162 24.17 9.80 -0.03
CA LEU A 162 23.71 9.67 1.35
C LEU A 162 23.30 8.23 1.70
N ILE A 163 22.56 7.57 0.79
CA ILE A 163 22.12 6.18 0.96
C ILE A 163 23.34 5.27 0.93
N LEU A 164 24.24 5.50 -0.03
CA LEU A 164 25.45 4.71 -0.20
C LEU A 164 26.38 4.81 1.01
N LEU A 165 26.66 6.02 1.51
CA LEU A 165 27.49 6.24 2.70
C LEU A 165 26.89 5.55 3.93
N ASP A 166 25.59 5.70 4.16
CA ASP A 166 24.90 5.04 5.28
C ASP A 166 25.02 3.51 5.21
N HIS A 167 24.87 2.94 4.01
CA HIS A 167 25.01 1.50 3.82
C HIS A 167 26.46 1.01 3.89
N ILE A 168 27.45 1.78 3.42
CA ILE A 168 28.88 1.46 3.59
C ILE A 168 29.25 1.52 5.08
N ARG A 169 28.74 2.51 5.82
CA ARG A 169 28.92 2.61 7.28
C ARG A 169 28.39 1.38 7.99
N CYS A 170 27.18 0.91 7.65
CA CYS A 170 26.63 -0.33 8.17
C CYS A 170 27.47 -1.56 7.77
N ALA A 171 27.87 -1.65 6.51
CA ALA A 171 28.66 -2.78 6.01
C ALA A 171 30.03 -2.87 6.72
N ALA A 172 30.68 -1.73 7.00
CA ALA A 172 31.97 -1.69 7.66
C ALA A 172 31.89 -2.10 9.14
N PHE A 173 30.76 -1.81 9.79
CA PHE A 173 30.44 -2.34 11.12
C PHE A 173 30.26 -3.87 11.10
N GLU A 174 29.58 -4.41 10.08
CA GLU A 174 29.30 -5.84 9.98
C GLU A 174 30.57 -6.65 9.68
N LEU A 175 31.36 -6.20 8.71
CA LEU A 175 32.60 -6.86 8.29
C LEU A 175 33.65 -5.82 7.84
N PRO A 176 34.93 -6.00 8.22
CA PRO A 176 36.01 -5.14 7.74
C PRO A 176 36.12 -5.14 6.21
N PHE A 177 36.32 -3.96 5.62
CA PHE A 177 36.68 -3.84 4.21
C PHE A 177 38.19 -4.08 4.05
N ILE A 178 38.61 -4.66 2.91
CA ILE A 178 40.02 -4.97 2.61
C ILE A 178 40.37 -4.46 1.21
N GLY A 179 41.46 -3.71 1.12
CA GLY A 179 41.98 -3.12 -0.11
C GLY A 179 40.98 -2.18 -0.80
N ASP A 180 41.04 -2.15 -2.13
CA ASP A 180 40.12 -1.41 -2.98
C ASP A 180 38.82 -2.19 -3.21
N ALA A 181 38.12 -2.48 -2.12
CA ALA A 181 36.88 -3.21 -2.17
C ALA A 181 35.78 -2.44 -2.93
N MET A 182 35.00 -3.19 -3.70
CA MET A 182 33.81 -2.68 -4.37
C MET A 182 32.59 -2.86 -3.45
N PHE A 183 31.70 -1.86 -3.44
CA PHE A 183 30.39 -1.95 -2.82
C PHE A 183 29.31 -1.68 -3.88
N GLY A 184 28.71 -2.76 -4.39
CA GLY A 184 27.87 -2.68 -5.59
C GLY A 184 28.71 -2.33 -6.82
N THR A 185 28.42 -1.18 -7.43
CA THR A 185 29.18 -0.65 -8.58
C THR A 185 30.23 0.38 -8.20
N GLU A 186 30.31 0.77 -6.92
CA GLU A 186 31.15 1.86 -6.46
C GLU A 186 32.41 1.34 -5.76
N VAL A 187 33.51 2.09 -5.90
CA VAL A 187 34.73 1.87 -5.11
C VAL A 187 34.47 2.38 -3.70
N ALA A 188 34.69 1.54 -2.68
CA ALA A 188 34.38 1.88 -1.29
C ALA A 188 35.40 2.86 -0.68
N THR A 189 36.66 2.83 -1.12
CA THR A 189 37.80 3.56 -0.51
C THR A 189 37.50 5.04 -0.20
N PRO A 190 36.95 5.87 -1.12
CA PRO A 190 36.67 7.27 -0.83
C PRO A 190 35.65 7.48 0.31
N TRP A 191 34.71 6.53 0.47
CA TRP A 191 33.72 6.58 1.54
C TRP A 191 34.31 6.11 2.87
N LEU A 192 35.20 5.13 2.83
CA LEU A 192 35.92 4.62 4.00
C LEU A 192 36.88 5.68 4.54
N ASP A 193 37.57 6.42 3.66
CA ASP A 193 38.41 7.57 4.05
C ASP A 193 37.59 8.61 4.84
N VAL A 194 36.37 8.96 4.36
CA VAL A 194 35.48 9.88 5.08
C VAL A 194 35.08 9.35 6.46
N LEU A 195 34.81 8.05 6.59
CA LEU A 195 34.42 7.43 7.86
C LEU A 195 35.60 7.31 8.85
N ASP A 196 36.84 7.22 8.37
CA ASP A 196 38.06 7.30 9.18
C ASP A 196 38.32 8.73 9.64
N GLU A 197 38.09 9.74 8.78
CA GLU A 197 38.11 11.16 9.17
C GLU A 197 37.03 11.49 10.22
N GLU A 198 35.86 10.87 10.15
CA GLU A 198 34.80 10.96 11.17
C GLU A 198 35.16 10.23 12.47
N GLY A 199 36.23 9.43 12.49
CA GLY A 199 36.71 8.69 13.66
C GLY A 199 35.87 7.46 14.02
N VAL A 200 35.08 6.92 13.08
CA VAL A 200 34.29 5.69 13.29
C VAL A 200 34.93 4.44 12.70
N LEU A 201 35.81 4.62 11.71
CA LEU A 201 36.70 3.58 11.17
C LEU A 201 38.15 3.85 11.53
N HIS A 202 38.96 2.80 11.44
CA HIS A 202 40.41 2.88 11.46
C HIS A 202 41.01 2.00 10.36
N ARG A 203 42.00 2.52 9.63
CA ARG A 203 42.76 1.75 8.65
C ARG A 203 44.05 1.16 9.22
N GLU A 204 44.14 -0.18 9.26
CA GLU A 204 45.36 -0.93 9.55
C GLU A 204 45.84 -1.67 8.30
N GLY A 205 46.92 -1.17 7.67
CA GLY A 205 47.41 -1.71 6.40
C GLY A 205 46.40 -1.50 5.27
N ASP A 206 45.93 -2.59 4.68
CA ASP A 206 44.86 -2.59 3.67
C ASP A 206 43.46 -2.84 4.27
N ARG A 207 43.34 -3.00 5.59
CA ARG A 207 42.11 -3.38 6.26
C ARG A 207 41.49 -2.21 6.99
N TRP A 208 40.18 -2.05 6.84
CA TRP A 208 39.36 -1.03 7.49
C TRP A 208 38.52 -1.66 8.58
N GLU A 209 38.77 -1.29 9.83
CA GLU A 209 38.05 -1.83 10.98
C GLU A 209 37.14 -0.79 11.61
N TRP A 210 35.98 -1.24 12.07
CA TRP A 210 35.07 -0.43 12.87
C TRP A 210 35.59 -0.27 14.29
N ILE A 211 35.75 0.98 14.74
CA ILE A 211 36.34 1.29 16.06
C ILE A 211 35.40 2.04 17.00
N ALA A 212 34.23 2.45 16.53
CA ALA A 212 33.26 3.16 17.36
C ALA A 212 32.35 2.19 18.16
N ASP A 213 31.94 2.59 19.36
CA ASP A 213 30.95 1.83 20.14
C ASP A 213 29.51 1.95 19.59
N SER A 214 29.31 2.79 18.57
CA SER A 214 27.99 3.05 17.98
C SER A 214 27.55 1.94 17.03
N TYR A 215 26.24 1.64 17.02
CA TYR A 215 25.62 0.70 16.10
C TYR A 215 24.95 1.45 14.94
N PRO A 216 25.57 1.53 13.75
CA PRO A 216 25.13 2.47 12.70
C PRO A 216 23.73 2.17 12.15
N ALA A 217 23.32 0.89 12.11
CA ALA A 217 22.02 0.50 11.58
C ALA A 217 20.81 1.09 12.34
N ILE A 218 20.99 1.54 13.60
CA ILE A 218 19.91 2.20 14.35
C ILE A 218 19.55 3.58 13.80
N ALA A 219 20.51 4.26 13.16
CA ALA A 219 20.34 5.60 12.60
C ALA A 219 19.88 5.58 11.13
N VAL A 220 20.00 4.43 10.47
CA VAL A 220 19.68 4.27 9.04
C VAL A 220 18.26 3.70 8.89
N SER A 221 17.31 4.57 8.54
CA SER A 221 15.97 4.12 8.15
C SER A 221 15.90 3.83 6.66
N LEU A 222 15.60 2.57 6.29
CA LEU A 222 15.39 2.16 4.90
C LEU A 222 14.14 2.78 4.26
N ARG A 223 13.27 3.38 5.08
CA ARG A 223 12.06 4.06 4.65
C ARG A 223 12.06 5.42 5.34
N SER A 224 12.34 6.48 4.58
CA SER A 224 12.32 7.87 5.04
C SER A 224 10.90 8.39 5.35
N VAL A 225 10.09 7.60 6.06
CA VAL A 225 8.78 7.98 6.58
C VAL A 225 9.00 8.52 7.99
N ALA A 226 8.36 9.65 8.31
CA ALA A 226 8.45 10.30 9.61
C ALA A 226 8.22 9.33 10.78
N ASP A 227 9.00 9.52 11.85
CA ASP A 227 8.86 8.76 13.08
C ASP A 227 7.48 8.96 13.72
N GLY A 228 6.76 7.85 13.88
CA GLY A 228 5.58 7.73 14.73
C GLY A 228 4.24 7.59 13.99
N ASN A 229 3.47 6.56 14.33
CA ASN A 229 2.04 6.50 14.03
C ASN A 229 1.24 6.95 15.26
N PHE A 230 0.09 7.56 15.04
CA PHE A 230 -0.89 7.81 16.09
C PHE A 230 -1.74 6.58 16.35
N VAL A 231 -1.96 6.26 17.61
CA VAL A 231 -2.87 5.19 18.03
C VAL A 231 -4.21 5.80 18.42
N VAL A 232 -5.29 5.31 17.82
CA VAL A 232 -6.66 5.70 18.17
C VAL A 232 -7.14 4.82 19.31
N VAL A 233 -7.36 5.43 20.48
CA VAL A 233 -7.81 4.75 21.69
C VAL A 233 -9.27 5.11 21.98
N ASP A 234 -10.14 4.10 21.97
CA ASP A 234 -11.48 4.23 22.50
C ASP A 234 -11.42 4.22 24.04
N ARG A 235 -12.05 5.21 24.66
CA ARG A 235 -12.15 5.40 26.12
C ARG A 235 -13.58 5.20 26.66
N THR A 236 -14.50 4.74 25.81
CA THR A 236 -15.89 4.47 26.18
C THR A 236 -15.95 3.45 27.32
N ASP A 237 -16.88 3.66 28.26
CA ASP A 237 -17.10 2.81 29.43
C ASP A 237 -15.86 2.58 30.32
N GLY A 238 -14.89 3.50 30.30
CA GLY A 238 -13.67 3.42 31.11
C GLY A 238 -12.66 2.36 30.67
N ARG A 239 -12.92 1.66 29.57
CA ARG A 239 -11.95 0.74 28.95
C ARG A 239 -11.04 1.52 28.02
N GLN A 240 -9.76 1.14 27.94
CA GLN A 240 -8.82 1.68 26.95
C GLN A 240 -8.57 0.60 25.91
N THR A 241 -9.22 0.73 24.76
CA THR A 241 -9.07 -0.23 23.65
C THR A 241 -8.48 0.47 22.45
N ILE A 242 -7.38 -0.07 21.93
CA ILE A 242 -6.82 0.40 20.67
C ILE A 242 -7.71 -0.09 19.53
N ILE A 243 -8.18 0.82 18.68
CA ILE A 243 -9.10 0.49 17.59
C ILE A 243 -8.52 0.76 16.19
N ALA A 244 -7.47 1.57 16.07
CA ALA A 244 -6.82 1.86 14.80
C ALA A 244 -5.44 2.50 14.99
N GLU A 245 -4.66 2.49 13.92
CA GLU A 245 -3.44 3.28 13.78
C GLU A 245 -3.58 4.24 12.58
N VAL A 246 -3.05 5.45 12.73
CA VAL A 246 -3.08 6.50 11.71
C VAL A 246 -1.69 7.08 11.54
N ASP A 247 -1.22 7.15 10.29
CA ASP A 247 0.09 7.72 9.96
C ASP A 247 0.17 9.18 10.39
N TYR A 248 1.35 9.64 10.84
CA TYR A 248 1.58 11.01 11.33
C TYR A 248 1.01 12.09 10.41
N THR A 249 1.29 11.96 9.11
CA THR A 249 0.89 12.92 8.08
C THR A 249 -0.60 12.91 7.77
N ALA A 250 -1.30 11.81 8.07
CA ALA A 250 -2.72 11.64 7.81
C ALA A 250 -3.60 12.03 9.01
N ALA A 251 -3.06 12.08 10.23
CA ALA A 251 -3.83 12.34 11.44
C ALA A 251 -4.60 13.69 11.45
N PRO A 252 -4.05 14.82 10.96
CA PRO A 252 -4.76 16.10 10.99
C PRO A 252 -6.02 16.16 10.11
N VAL A 253 -6.14 15.25 9.14
CA VAL A 253 -7.22 15.21 8.13
C VAL A 253 -8.17 14.02 8.32
N THR A 254 -8.00 13.24 9.39
CA THR A 254 -8.86 12.09 9.73
C THR A 254 -9.91 12.48 10.76
#